data_AF-A0A522CJG7-F1
#
_entry.id   AF-A0A522CJG7-F1
#
_cell.length_a   1.000
_cell.length_b   1.000
_cell.length_c   1.000
_cell.angle_alpha   90.00
_cell.angle_beta   90.00
_cell.angle_gamma   90.00
#
_symmetry.space_group_name_H-M   'P 1'
#
loop_
_entity.id
_entity.type
_entity.pdbx_description
1 polymer ?
#
loop_
_entity_poly.entity_id
_entity_poly.type
_entity_poly.pdbx_seq_one_letter_code
_entity_poly.pdbx_strand_id
1 'polypeptide(L)'
;MKCLTKSECSDWLHQHSIVEEPYGSGKKISGSYLQFTAPDSAQASMHLMRCLIGNHSRHEGDLECFDGILGKFEGALLLLNDWQTYPPDMYSIVMSLRHSHEEQRSLVDAPGHLFDANEDADLIGQCNLILMYNWTAYLYLASAKATFLFWEGELIDFWTHDMEIYQKVKSLIQELKLRLT
;
A
#
# COMPACT_ATOMS: atom_id res chain seq x y z
N MET A 1 -9.92 -2.04 -10.24
CA MET A 1 -8.45 -1.91 -10.28
C MET A 1 -8.02 -1.77 -11.74
N LYS A 2 -7.28 -0.70 -12.07
CA LYS A 2 -6.70 -0.47 -13.40
C LYS A 2 -5.19 -0.71 -13.36
N CYS A 3 -4.62 -1.48 -14.29
CA CYS A 3 -3.17 -1.66 -14.33
C CYS A 3 -2.49 -0.59 -15.20
N LEU A 4 -1.40 -0.04 -14.70
CA LEU A 4 -0.66 1.08 -15.27
C LEU A 4 0.76 0.66 -15.67
N THR A 5 1.20 1.17 -16.82
CA THR A 5 2.61 1.18 -17.22
C THR A 5 3.44 2.05 -16.28
N LYS A 6 4.77 1.93 -16.32
CA LYS A 6 5.66 2.78 -15.51
C LYS A 6 5.46 4.26 -15.76
N SER A 7 5.34 4.68 -17.03
CA SER A 7 5.09 6.09 -17.36
C SER A 7 3.74 6.57 -16.82
N GLU A 8 2.69 5.76 -16.92
CA GLU A 8 1.38 6.10 -16.35
C GLU A 8 1.41 6.19 -14.81
N CYS A 9 2.24 5.39 -14.14
CA CYS A 9 2.47 5.49 -12.70
C CYS A 9 3.12 6.83 -12.35
N SER A 10 4.22 7.18 -13.02
CA SER A 10 4.92 8.45 -12.77
C SER A 10 4.03 9.66 -13.09
N ASP A 11 3.22 9.59 -14.17
CA ASP A 11 2.23 10.63 -14.50
C ASP A 11 1.18 10.78 -13.39
N TRP A 12 0.66 9.65 -12.88
CA TRP A 12 -0.31 9.66 -11.79
C TRP A 12 0.27 10.24 -10.49
N LEU A 13 1.50 9.87 -10.13
CA LEU A 13 2.20 10.42 -8.95
C LEU A 13 2.42 11.92 -9.09
N HIS A 14 2.83 12.38 -10.27
CA HIS A 14 3.02 13.80 -10.57
C HIS A 14 1.69 14.58 -10.45
N GLN A 15 0.59 14.04 -10.98
CA GLN A 15 -0.75 14.66 -10.87
C GLN A 15 -1.21 14.85 -9.42
N HIS A 16 -0.82 13.94 -8.52
CA HIS A 16 -1.16 14.00 -7.10
C HIS A 16 -0.07 14.67 -6.25
N SER A 17 1.00 15.21 -6.85
CA SER A 17 2.14 15.81 -6.16
C SER A 17 2.82 14.88 -5.14
N ILE A 18 2.87 13.58 -5.46
CA ILE A 18 3.48 12.54 -4.62
C ILE A 18 4.93 12.35 -5.04
N VAL A 19 5.83 12.19 -4.06
CA VAL A 19 7.24 11.89 -4.31
C VAL A 19 7.39 10.43 -4.70
N GLU A 20 7.84 10.20 -5.94
CA GLU A 20 8.21 8.87 -6.44
C GLU A 20 9.52 8.39 -5.79
N GLU A 21 9.53 7.12 -5.37
CA GLU A 21 10.69 6.43 -4.79
C GLU A 21 11.44 7.25 -3.72
N PRO A 22 10.82 7.45 -2.54
CA PRO A 22 11.41 8.06 -1.35
C PRO A 22 12.93 7.87 -1.15
N TYR A 23 13.42 6.63 -1.28
CA TYR A 23 14.83 6.29 -1.04
C TYR A 23 15.81 6.81 -2.10
N GLY A 24 15.40 6.88 -3.37
CA GLY A 24 16.32 7.12 -4.49
C GLY A 24 16.52 8.59 -4.85
N SER A 25 15.61 9.47 -4.43
CA SER A 25 15.52 10.81 -5.01
C SER A 25 16.61 11.79 -4.57
N GLY A 26 17.41 11.48 -3.53
CA GLY A 26 18.38 12.40 -2.92
C GLY A 26 17.76 13.69 -2.34
N LYS A 27 16.46 13.91 -2.57
CA LYS A 27 15.66 14.95 -1.97
C LYS A 27 15.35 14.46 -0.56
N LYS A 28 15.72 15.26 0.44
CA LYS A 28 15.19 15.05 1.80
C LYS A 28 13.68 15.09 1.69
N ILE A 29 13.02 13.96 1.91
CA ILE A 29 11.61 13.93 2.20
C ILE A 29 11.48 14.72 3.50
N SER A 30 10.88 15.90 3.44
CA SER A 30 10.69 16.77 4.60
C SER A 30 9.58 16.24 5.53
N GLY A 31 9.53 14.93 5.73
CA GLY A 31 8.46 14.21 6.41
C GLY A 31 9.00 13.36 7.57
N SER A 32 8.06 12.92 8.39
CA SER A 32 8.29 11.96 9.45
C SER A 32 8.34 10.55 8.87
N TYR A 33 9.23 9.72 9.43
CA TYR A 33 9.55 8.40 8.92
C TYR A 33 9.49 7.35 10.04
N LEU A 34 8.90 6.20 9.74
CA LEU A 34 8.95 4.99 10.57
C LEU A 34 9.40 3.81 9.72
N GLN A 35 10.25 2.98 10.29
CA GLN A 35 10.51 1.63 9.80
C GLN A 35 10.10 0.64 10.87
N PHE A 36 9.39 -0.41 10.48
CA PHE A 36 8.94 -1.44 11.42
C PHE A 36 8.82 -2.80 10.75
N THR A 37 8.87 -3.87 11.55
CA THR A 37 8.68 -5.23 11.06
C THR A 37 7.27 -5.44 10.54
N ALA A 38 7.14 -6.17 9.43
CA ALA A 38 5.85 -6.67 8.98
C ALA A 38 5.22 -7.62 10.02
N PRO A 39 3.88 -7.72 10.07
CA PRO A 39 3.22 -8.71 10.92
C PRO A 39 3.54 -10.15 10.51
N ASP A 40 3.61 -11.04 11.48
CA ASP A 40 4.02 -12.45 11.31
C ASP A 40 2.89 -13.39 10.87
N SER A 41 1.68 -12.87 10.70
CA SER A 41 0.50 -13.63 10.32
C SER A 41 -0.42 -12.85 9.39
N ALA A 42 -1.10 -13.56 8.49
CA ALA A 42 -2.07 -12.97 7.56
C ALA A 42 -3.20 -12.21 8.29
N GLN A 43 -3.62 -12.69 9.47
CA GLN A 43 -4.63 -12.01 10.28
C GLN A 43 -4.13 -10.66 10.79
N ALA A 44 -2.89 -10.60 11.30
CA ALA A 44 -2.30 -9.36 11.78
C ALA A 44 -2.01 -8.37 10.64
N SER A 45 -1.56 -8.88 9.49
CA SER A 45 -1.40 -8.08 8.25
C SER A 45 -2.72 -7.48 7.77
N MET A 46 -3.77 -8.28 7.67
CA MET A 46 -5.10 -7.75 7.34
C MET A 46 -5.61 -6.73 8.36
N HIS A 47 -5.37 -6.96 9.66
CA HIS A 47 -5.80 -6.04 10.70
C HIS A 47 -5.07 -4.69 10.60
N LEU A 48 -3.74 -4.72 10.44
CA LEU A 48 -2.92 -3.54 10.19
C LEU A 48 -3.46 -2.74 9.01
N MET A 49 -3.64 -3.39 7.85
CA MET A 49 -4.08 -2.71 6.63
C MET A 49 -5.50 -2.14 6.76
N ARG A 50 -6.41 -2.84 7.47
CA ARG A 50 -7.76 -2.32 7.77
C ARG A 50 -7.72 -1.10 8.67
N CYS A 51 -6.90 -1.09 9.71
CA CYS A 51 -6.76 0.07 10.59
C CYS A 51 -6.15 1.27 9.86
N LEU A 52 -5.23 1.04 8.91
CA LEU A 52 -4.62 2.10 8.13
C LEU A 52 -5.60 2.69 7.10
N ILE A 53 -6.17 1.84 6.24
CA ILE A 53 -6.87 2.24 5.00
C ILE A 53 -8.39 2.11 5.13
N GLY A 54 -8.86 1.07 5.83
CA GLY A 54 -10.21 0.57 5.68
C GLY A 54 -11.27 1.56 6.18
N ASN A 55 -12.38 1.62 5.43
CA ASN A 55 -13.60 2.24 5.91
C ASN A 55 -14.36 1.22 6.76
N HIS A 56 -14.39 1.43 8.09
CA HIS A 56 -15.17 0.58 8.98
C HIS A 56 -16.65 1.01 8.92
N SER A 57 -17.43 0.44 8.01
CA SER A 57 -18.88 0.39 8.19
C SER A 57 -19.21 -0.63 9.28
N ARG A 58 -19.41 -0.15 10.51
CA ARG A 58 -20.06 -0.95 11.56
C ARG A 58 -21.53 -1.09 11.21
N HIS A 59 -21.91 -2.23 10.64
CA HIS A 59 -23.28 -2.69 10.46
C HIS A 59 -24.24 -1.79 9.66
N GLU A 60 -25.12 -2.42 8.88
CA GLU A 60 -26.32 -1.77 8.34
C GLU A 60 -27.21 -1.30 9.49
N GLY A 61 -27.03 -0.06 9.94
CA GLY A 61 -27.83 0.54 11.02
C GLY A 61 -27.15 1.70 11.75
N ASP A 62 -25.83 1.69 11.87
CA ASP A 62 -25.07 2.78 12.49
C ASP A 62 -24.45 3.66 11.39
N LEU A 63 -24.95 4.90 11.29
CA LEU A 63 -24.58 5.91 10.29
C LEU A 63 -23.15 6.47 10.43
N GLU A 64 -22.34 5.95 11.35
CA GLU A 64 -20.97 6.41 11.58
C GLU A 64 -19.98 5.40 10.98
N CYS A 65 -19.64 5.63 9.72
CA CYS A 65 -18.47 5.01 9.10
C CYS A 65 -17.23 5.65 9.74
N PHE A 66 -16.40 4.84 10.42
CA PHE A 66 -15.12 5.32 10.90
C PHE A 66 -14.08 5.11 9.80
N ASP A 67 -13.55 6.22 9.29
CA ASP A 67 -12.39 6.22 8.41
C ASP A 67 -11.19 5.54 9.11
N GLY A 68 -10.32 4.92 8.32
CA GLY A 68 -9.02 4.43 8.80
C GLY A 68 -8.14 5.57 9.33
N ILE A 69 -6.97 5.23 9.89
CA ILE A 69 -5.99 6.20 10.40
C ILE A 69 -5.61 7.24 9.33
N LEU A 70 -5.60 6.84 8.06
CA LEU A 70 -5.25 7.68 6.91
C LEU A 70 -6.41 8.61 6.47
N GLY A 71 -7.56 8.53 7.13
CA GLY A 71 -8.81 9.20 6.76
C GLY A 71 -9.53 8.48 5.63
N LYS A 72 -10.56 9.13 5.08
CA LYS A 72 -11.33 8.64 3.93
C LYS A 72 -10.41 8.16 2.81
N PHE A 73 -10.69 6.96 2.30
CA PHE A 73 -9.98 6.42 1.15
C PHE A 73 -10.36 7.17 -0.15
N GLU A 74 -9.36 7.78 -0.78
CA GLU A 74 -9.52 8.55 -2.03
C GLU A 74 -8.98 7.78 -3.26
N GLY A 75 -8.50 6.55 -3.05
CA GLY A 75 -7.78 5.75 -4.04
C GLY A 75 -6.29 5.63 -3.71
N ALA A 76 -5.63 4.70 -4.41
CA ALA A 76 -4.20 4.46 -4.23
C ALA A 76 -3.56 3.81 -5.45
N LEU A 77 -2.25 4.00 -5.58
CA LEU A 77 -1.41 3.30 -6.53
C LEU A 77 -0.50 2.33 -5.78
N LEU A 78 -0.61 1.05 -6.12
CA LEU A 78 0.26 -0.02 -5.65
C LEU A 78 1.23 -0.41 -6.77
N LEU A 79 2.51 -0.12 -6.59
CA LEU A 79 3.54 -0.35 -7.58
C LEU A 79 4.43 -1.52 -7.13
N LEU A 80 4.35 -2.66 -7.83
CA LEU A 80 5.25 -3.78 -7.56
C LEU A 80 6.64 -3.49 -8.13
N ASN A 81 7.65 -3.63 -7.27
CA ASN A 81 9.05 -3.51 -7.62
C ASN A 81 9.74 -4.88 -7.59
N ASP A 82 10.93 -4.94 -8.19
CA ASP A 82 11.83 -6.11 -8.18
C ASP A 82 11.23 -7.44 -8.67
N TRP A 83 10.08 -7.38 -9.35
CA TRP A 83 9.36 -8.56 -9.85
C TRP A 83 10.19 -9.43 -10.81
N GLN A 84 11.20 -8.84 -11.44
CA GLN A 84 12.16 -9.51 -12.33
C GLN A 84 12.99 -10.59 -11.62
N THR A 85 13.13 -10.47 -10.31
CA THR A 85 13.96 -11.36 -9.50
C THR A 85 13.17 -12.59 -9.01
N TYR A 86 11.84 -12.54 -9.07
CA TYR A 86 10.99 -13.64 -8.61
C TYR A 86 10.76 -14.65 -9.74
N PRO A 87 10.68 -15.96 -9.42
CA PRO A 87 10.32 -16.96 -10.41
C PRO A 87 8.84 -16.84 -10.86
N PRO A 88 8.48 -17.28 -12.08
CA PRO A 88 7.14 -17.08 -12.63
C PRO A 88 5.95 -17.64 -11.88
N ASP A 89 6.16 -18.69 -11.11
CA ASP A 89 5.14 -19.30 -10.26
C ASP A 89 4.77 -18.43 -9.06
N MET A 90 5.73 -17.68 -8.51
CA MET A 90 5.50 -16.80 -7.36
C MET A 90 4.46 -15.73 -7.68
N TYR A 91 4.50 -15.11 -8.85
CA TYR A 91 3.52 -14.08 -9.23
C TYR A 91 2.28 -14.61 -9.98
N SER A 92 2.10 -15.94 -10.07
CA SER A 92 0.94 -16.54 -10.74
C SER A 92 -0.41 -16.09 -10.14
N ILE A 93 -0.43 -15.84 -8.82
CA ILE A 93 -1.63 -15.35 -8.12
C ILE A 93 -1.94 -13.91 -8.51
N VAL A 94 -0.94 -13.02 -8.53
CA VAL A 94 -1.10 -11.63 -9.00
C VAL A 94 -1.55 -11.61 -10.44
N MET A 95 -0.94 -12.45 -11.29
CA MET A 95 -1.36 -12.56 -12.67
C MET A 95 -2.82 -13.04 -12.74
N SER A 96 -3.23 -14.07 -11.99
CA SER A 96 -4.62 -14.54 -12.00
C SER A 96 -5.63 -13.46 -11.60
N LEU A 97 -5.30 -12.66 -10.58
CA LEU A 97 -6.12 -11.50 -10.18
C LEU A 97 -6.21 -10.45 -11.30
N ARG A 98 -5.09 -10.13 -11.95
CA ARG A 98 -5.07 -9.22 -13.10
C ARG A 98 -5.95 -9.72 -14.24
N HIS A 99 -5.88 -11.01 -14.57
CA HIS A 99 -6.71 -11.61 -15.61
C HIS A 99 -8.21 -11.53 -15.28
N SER A 100 -8.60 -11.66 -14.01
CA SER A 100 -10.01 -11.48 -13.62
C SER A 100 -10.51 -10.03 -13.76
N HIS A 101 -9.59 -9.07 -13.89
CA HIS A 101 -9.88 -7.67 -14.21
C HIS A 101 -9.54 -7.33 -15.67
N GLU A 102 -9.56 -8.32 -16.56
CA GLU A 102 -9.31 -8.18 -18.02
C GLU A 102 -7.90 -7.67 -18.36
N GLU A 103 -6.96 -7.65 -17.42
CA GLU A 103 -5.57 -7.29 -17.66
C GLU A 103 -4.74 -8.51 -18.06
N GLN A 104 -4.19 -8.47 -19.28
CA GLN A 104 -3.40 -9.55 -19.87
C GLN A 104 -1.91 -9.22 -19.96
N ARG A 105 -1.53 -7.95 -19.79
CA ARG A 105 -0.14 -7.49 -19.85
C ARG A 105 0.64 -8.03 -18.66
N SER A 106 1.91 -8.33 -18.91
CA SER A 106 2.84 -8.77 -17.86
C SER A 106 3.09 -7.65 -16.84
N LEU A 107 3.65 -8.01 -15.67
CA LEU A 107 4.15 -7.03 -14.70
C LEU A 107 5.28 -6.16 -15.28
N VAL A 108 5.97 -6.62 -16.33
CA VAL A 108 6.98 -5.84 -17.05
C VAL A 108 6.37 -4.60 -17.66
N ASP A 109 5.25 -4.81 -18.34
CA ASP A 109 4.63 -3.78 -19.15
C ASP A 109 3.75 -2.87 -18.28
N ALA A 110 3.08 -3.43 -17.27
CA ALA A 110 2.16 -2.70 -16.40
C ALA A 110 2.31 -3.10 -14.92
N PRO A 111 3.36 -2.64 -14.21
CA PRO A 111 3.62 -3.02 -12.82
C PRO A 111 2.70 -2.34 -11.80
N GLY A 112 2.08 -1.21 -12.16
CA GLY A 112 1.23 -0.45 -11.25
C GLY A 112 -0.20 -0.98 -11.23
N HIS A 113 -0.81 -0.99 -10.05
CA HIS A 113 -2.21 -1.31 -9.83
C HIS A 113 -2.88 -0.10 -9.17
N LEU A 114 -3.75 0.57 -9.91
CA LEU A 114 -4.51 1.72 -9.46
C LEU A 114 -5.86 1.26 -8.90
N PHE A 115 -6.19 1.74 -7.71
CA PHE A 115 -7.43 1.48 -6.99
C PHE A 115 -8.20 2.79 -6.83
N ASP A 116 -9.49 2.76 -7.15
CA ASP A 116 -10.39 3.89 -6.98
C ASP A 116 -10.92 3.97 -5.53
N ALA A 117 -11.59 5.07 -5.17
CA ALA A 117 -12.08 5.33 -3.80
C ALA A 117 -13.06 4.28 -3.21
N ASN A 118 -13.58 3.36 -4.02
CA ASN A 118 -14.49 2.29 -3.58
C ASN A 118 -13.81 0.90 -3.57
N GLU A 119 -12.50 0.85 -3.79
CA GLU A 119 -11.72 -0.38 -3.92
C GLU A 119 -10.75 -0.59 -2.74
N ASP A 120 -11.07 -0.05 -1.56
CA ASP A 120 -10.24 -0.18 -0.35
C ASP A 120 -10.11 -1.64 0.09
N ALA A 121 -11.19 -2.41 0.02
CA ALA A 121 -11.17 -3.84 0.34
C ALA A 121 -10.22 -4.63 -0.58
N ASP A 122 -10.22 -4.33 -1.89
CA ASP A 122 -9.34 -4.97 -2.86
C ASP A 122 -7.89 -4.59 -2.62
N LEU A 123 -7.63 -3.31 -2.33
CA LEU A 123 -6.28 -2.84 -1.97
C LEU A 123 -5.76 -3.51 -0.69
N ILE A 124 -6.59 -3.63 0.34
CA ILE A 124 -6.23 -4.31 1.60
C ILE A 124 -5.86 -5.77 1.31
N GLY A 125 -6.64 -6.46 0.47
CA GLY A 125 -6.35 -7.82 0.04
C GLY A 125 -5.00 -7.92 -0.69
N GLN A 126 -4.73 -6.99 -1.61
CA GLN A 126 -3.48 -6.95 -2.38
C GLN A 126 -2.26 -6.65 -1.51
N CYS A 127 -2.37 -5.71 -0.56
CA CYS A 127 -1.29 -5.44 0.40
C CYS A 127 -0.98 -6.66 1.28
N ASN A 128 -2.03 -7.40 1.68
CA ASN A 128 -1.84 -8.64 2.42
C ASN A 128 -1.11 -9.71 1.59
N LEU A 129 -1.39 -9.82 0.28
CA LEU A 129 -0.66 -10.73 -0.60
C LEU A 129 0.82 -10.34 -0.71
N ILE A 130 1.12 -9.04 -0.88
CA ILE A 130 2.51 -8.55 -0.91
C ILE A 130 3.29 -8.98 0.33
N LEU A 131 2.71 -8.79 1.50
CA LEU A 131 3.32 -9.17 2.77
C LEU A 131 3.48 -10.69 2.89
N MET A 132 2.47 -11.47 2.49
CA MET A 132 2.51 -12.93 2.58
C MET A 132 3.51 -13.59 1.62
N TYR A 133 3.73 -13.00 0.44
CA TYR A 133 4.61 -13.54 -0.60
C TYR A 133 5.98 -12.85 -0.64
N ASN A 134 6.28 -12.01 0.36
CA ASN A 134 7.56 -11.33 0.49
C ASN A 134 7.95 -10.50 -0.75
N TRP A 135 6.97 -9.84 -1.36
CA TRP A 135 7.23 -8.96 -2.49
C TRP A 135 7.62 -7.56 -2.03
N THR A 136 8.41 -6.90 -2.87
CA THR A 136 8.70 -5.48 -2.72
C THR A 136 7.67 -4.65 -3.48
N ALA A 137 7.02 -3.71 -2.80
CA ALA A 137 6.05 -2.83 -3.45
C ALA A 137 5.91 -1.49 -2.73
N TYR A 138 5.77 -0.42 -3.52
CA TYR A 138 5.36 0.87 -3.00
C TYR A 138 3.83 1.00 -2.99
N LEU A 139 3.30 1.62 -1.95
CA LEU A 139 1.91 2.05 -1.87
C LEU A 139 1.85 3.56 -1.71
N TYR A 140 1.21 4.22 -2.67
CA TYR A 140 1.00 5.65 -2.70
C TYR A 140 -0.49 5.96 -2.58
N LEU A 141 -0.87 6.81 -1.62
CA LEU A 141 -2.27 7.21 -1.46
C LEU A 141 -2.58 8.43 -2.31
N ALA A 142 -3.73 8.46 -2.97
CA ALA A 142 -4.17 9.60 -3.77
C ALA A 142 -4.23 10.91 -2.97
N SER A 143 -4.50 10.81 -1.67
CA SER A 143 -4.52 11.95 -0.74
C SER A 143 -3.14 12.59 -0.50
N ALA A 144 -2.06 11.97 -1.00
CA ALA A 144 -0.65 12.35 -0.77
C ALA A 144 -0.24 12.41 0.72
N LYS A 145 -1.07 11.90 1.63
CA LYS A 145 -0.83 11.94 3.08
C LYS A 145 0.24 10.97 3.53
N ALA A 146 0.39 9.85 2.83
CA ALA A 146 1.36 8.83 3.18
C ALA A 146 1.87 8.06 1.96
N THR A 147 3.06 7.50 2.13
CA THR A 147 3.65 6.50 1.25
C THR A 147 4.16 5.36 2.11
N PHE A 148 3.98 4.13 1.63
CA PHE A 148 4.55 2.94 2.24
C PHE A 148 5.48 2.25 1.25
N LEU A 149 6.51 1.59 1.77
CA LEU A 149 7.26 0.57 1.05
C LEU A 149 7.16 -0.71 1.86
N PHE A 150 6.64 -1.75 1.23
CA PHE A 150 6.77 -3.12 1.70
C PHE A 150 8.10 -3.63 1.16
N TRP A 151 9.04 -3.95 2.05
CA TRP A 151 10.36 -4.44 1.68
C TRP A 151 10.43 -5.93 1.96
N GLU A 152 10.39 -6.73 0.88
CA GLU A 152 10.56 -8.19 0.91
C GLU A 152 9.68 -8.90 1.97
N GLY A 153 8.52 -8.33 2.31
CA GLY A 153 7.62 -8.84 3.36
C GLY A 153 8.18 -8.82 4.78
N GLU A 154 9.39 -8.31 5.02
CA GLU A 154 10.01 -8.30 6.36
C GLU A 154 9.88 -6.94 7.05
N LEU A 155 10.03 -5.87 6.27
CA LEU A 155 10.00 -4.49 6.77
C LEU A 155 8.93 -3.68 6.03
N ILE A 156 8.37 -2.73 6.76
CA ILE A 156 7.47 -1.73 6.23
C ILE A 156 8.06 -0.37 6.58
N ASP A 157 8.34 0.40 5.54
CA ASP A 157 8.69 1.80 5.66
C ASP A 157 7.45 2.64 5.45
N PHE A 158 7.34 3.71 6.24
CA PHE A 158 6.22 4.63 6.23
C PHE A 158 6.72 6.06 6.27
N TRP A 159 6.27 6.87 5.31
CA TRP A 159 6.51 8.30 5.25
C TRP A 159 5.21 9.07 5.29
N THR A 160 5.19 10.15 6.06
CA THR A 160 4.09 11.10 6.08
C THR A 160 4.57 12.51 6.45
N HIS A 161 3.87 13.53 5.99
CA HIS A 161 4.07 14.91 6.45
C HIS A 161 3.10 15.30 7.58
N ASP A 162 2.16 14.43 7.92
CA ASP A 162 1.14 14.66 8.94
C ASP A 162 1.57 14.03 10.27
N MET A 163 1.83 14.88 11.27
CA MET A 163 2.24 14.41 12.59
C MET A 163 1.14 13.69 13.36
N GLU A 164 -0.13 13.99 13.10
CA GLU A 164 -1.23 13.28 13.74
C GLU A 164 -1.30 11.84 13.22
N ILE A 165 -1.22 11.67 11.89
CA ILE A 165 -1.16 10.35 11.25
C ILE A 165 0.07 9.59 11.76
N TYR A 166 1.24 10.23 11.80
CA TYR A 166 2.46 9.61 12.32
C TYR A 166 2.28 9.05 13.74
N GLN A 167 1.70 9.83 14.66
CA GLN A 167 1.51 9.36 16.04
C GLN A 167 0.48 8.24 16.12
N LYS A 168 -0.60 8.29 15.33
CA LYS A 168 -1.60 7.21 15.25
C LYS A 168 -0.99 5.91 14.71
N VAL A 169 -0.23 5.98 13.62
CA VAL A 169 0.47 4.82 13.05
C VAL A 169 1.49 4.25 14.03
N LYS A 170 2.29 5.11 14.69
CA LYS A 170 3.23 4.68 15.73
C LYS A 170 2.52 3.98 16.89
N SER A 171 1.37 4.49 17.32
CA SER A 171 0.58 3.89 18.39
C SER A 171 0.03 2.52 17.98
N LEU A 172 -0.48 2.40 16.75
CA LEU A 172 -0.95 1.13 16.18
C LEU A 172 0.18 0.09 16.10
N ILE A 173 1.37 0.47 15.63
CA ILE A 173 2.55 -0.41 15.59
C ILE A 173 2.88 -0.95 16.99
N GLN A 174 2.83 -0.09 18.02
CA GLN A 174 3.08 -0.49 19.40
C GLN A 174 1.99 -1.42 19.94
N GLU A 175 0.73 -1.16 19.64
CA GLU A 175 -0.40 -2.03 20.00
C GLU A 175 -0.27 -3.43 19.40
N LEU A 176 0.10 -3.49 18.12
CA LEU A 176 0.36 -4.73 17.39
C LEU A 176 1.69 -5.39 17.75
N LYS A 177 2.48 -4.77 18.64
CA LYS A 177 3.80 -5.25 19.09
C LYS A 177 4.81 -5.45 17.95
N LEU A 178 4.68 -4.67 16.88
CA LEU A 178 5.65 -4.67 15.78
C LEU A 178 6.91 -3.92 16.23
N ARG A 179 8.08 -4.41 15.82
CA ARG A 179 9.36 -3.83 16.23
C ARG A 179 9.69 -2.62 15.36
N LEU A 180 9.86 -1.45 15.97
CA LEU A 180 10.45 -0.26 15.33
C LEU A 180 11.95 -0.50 15.09
N THR A 181 12.44 -0.07 13.93
CA THR A 181 13.85 -0.17 13.51
C THR A 181 14.53 1.18 13.53
#